data_AF-A0A4V3FUF6-F1
#
_entry.id   AF-A0A4V3FUF6-F1
#
_cell.length_a   1.000
_cell.length_b   1.000
_cell.length_c   1.000
_cell.angle_alpha   90.00
_cell.angle_beta   90.00
_cell.angle_gamma   90.00
#
_symmetry.space_group_name_H-M   'P 1'
#
loop_
_entity.id
_entity.type
_entity.pdbx_description
1 polymer ?
#
loop_
_entity_poly.entity_id
_entity_poly.type
_entity_poly.pdbx_seq_one_letter_code
_entity_poly.pdbx_strand_id
1 'polypeptide(L)'
;MIQPMTPTGPPPGEPGGTQRRTTIILGVLVAVLVIAAGLFVTLFLVERGAVADVNDQVSVTERQIADQKDKLSDTKSAVDDLEQQGQDLKSTNDYLKTCADSSKKAIKAAQTGTEQELSDAIDQMLLDCVRQEGTS
;
A
#
# COMPACT_ATOMS: atom_id res chain seq x y z
N MET A 1 -98.65 20.36 63.50
CA MET A 1 -98.05 19.00 63.60
C MET A 1 -97.09 18.82 62.43
N ILE A 2 -95.82 18.56 62.75
CA ILE A 2 -94.86 17.71 62.01
C ILE A 2 -94.30 18.25 60.66
N GLN A 3 -93.03 18.68 60.69
CA GLN A 3 -92.09 18.79 59.54
C GLN A 3 -91.69 17.37 59.03
N PRO A 4 -90.68 17.11 58.16
CA PRO A 4 -89.76 17.94 57.33
C PRO A 4 -89.42 17.34 55.92
N MET A 5 -88.39 17.89 55.27
CA MET A 5 -87.34 17.25 54.43
C MET A 5 -87.26 17.66 52.94
N THR A 6 -86.33 18.57 52.63
CA THR A 6 -85.44 18.52 51.44
C THR A 6 -84.60 17.23 51.47
N PRO A 7 -84.15 16.59 50.36
CA PRO A 7 -83.01 17.06 49.53
C PRO A 7 -83.14 16.59 48.03
N THR A 8 -82.27 16.83 47.03
CA THR A 8 -80.83 16.57 46.90
C THR A 8 -80.28 17.29 45.66
N GLY A 9 -79.08 17.88 45.78
CA GLY A 9 -78.31 18.39 44.64
C GLY A 9 -77.68 17.26 43.80
N PRO A 10 -77.27 17.54 42.55
CA PRO A 10 -76.61 16.57 41.69
C PRO A 10 -75.23 16.17 42.26
N PRO A 11 -74.80 14.91 42.05
CA PRO A 11 -73.57 14.39 42.60
C PRO A 11 -72.33 15.11 42.04
N PRO A 12 -71.28 15.30 42.85
CA PRO A 12 -69.98 15.73 42.35
C PRO A 12 -69.39 14.62 41.49
N GLY A 13 -68.90 14.98 40.30
CA GLY A 13 -68.21 14.05 39.40
C GLY A 13 -67.03 13.39 40.09
N GLU A 14 -66.99 12.06 40.05
CA GLU A 14 -65.86 11.25 40.49
C GLU A 14 -64.61 11.59 39.67
N PRO A 15 -63.50 12.01 40.30
CA PRO A 15 -62.20 12.03 39.68
C PRO A 15 -61.32 11.01 40.41
N GLY A 16 -61.24 9.76 39.94
CA GLY A 16 -60.34 8.85 40.65
C GLY A 16 -60.38 7.40 40.26
N GLY A 17 -59.55 7.01 39.30
CA GLY A 17 -59.20 5.61 39.11
C GLY A 17 -58.20 5.37 37.99
N THR A 18 -58.26 6.19 36.93
CA THR A 18 -57.45 5.99 35.73
C THR A 18 -56.06 6.62 35.84
N GLN A 19 -55.91 7.75 36.56
CA GLN A 19 -54.66 8.50 36.61
C GLN A 19 -53.45 7.67 37.06
N ARG A 20 -53.57 6.85 38.12
CA ARG A 20 -52.42 6.08 38.64
C ARG A 20 -51.92 5.02 37.66
N ARG A 21 -52.83 4.33 36.97
CA ARG A 21 -52.47 3.34 35.94
C ARG A 21 -51.88 4.02 34.71
N THR A 22 -52.44 5.14 34.28
CA THR A 22 -51.91 5.92 33.15
C THR A 22 -50.51 6.46 33.44
N THR A 23 -50.24 6.96 34.64
CA THR A 23 -48.90 7.43 35.02
C THR A 23 -47.88 6.30 35.10
N ILE A 24 -48.27 5.12 35.59
CA ILE A 24 -47.38 3.94 35.61
C ILE A 24 -47.07 3.49 34.19
N ILE A 25 -48.07 3.39 33.31
CA ILE A 25 -47.86 3.01 31.90
C ILE A 25 -46.97 4.03 31.18
N LEU A 26 -47.21 5.32 31.39
CA LEU A 26 -46.40 6.40 30.82
C LEU A 26 -44.94 6.33 31.34
N GLY A 27 -44.76 6.10 32.64
CA GLY A 27 -43.42 5.95 33.23
C GLY A 27 -42.66 4.76 32.67
N VAL A 28 -43.33 3.62 32.46
CA VAL A 28 -42.72 2.43 31.83
C VAL A 28 -42.35 2.72 30.38
N LEU A 29 -43.23 3.39 29.61
CA LEU A 29 -42.95 3.80 28.23
C LEU A 29 -41.74 4.72 28.14
N VAL A 30 -41.65 5.73 29.01
CA VAL A 30 -40.52 6.65 29.07
C VAL A 30 -39.24 5.89 29.44
N ALA A 31 -39.29 5.00 30.43
CA ALA A 31 -38.14 4.19 30.81
C ALA A 31 -37.63 3.32 29.66
N VAL A 32 -38.54 2.66 28.92
CA VAL A 32 -38.19 1.85 27.74
C VAL A 32 -37.58 2.72 26.63
N LEU A 33 -38.14 3.91 26.38
CA LEU A 33 -37.59 4.83 25.37
C LEU A 33 -36.20 5.33 25.72
N VAL A 34 -35.93 5.62 27.00
CA VAL A 34 -34.59 6.04 27.46
C VAL A 34 -33.59 4.90 27.30
N ILE A 35 -33.98 3.66 27.65
CA ILE A 35 -33.13 2.48 27.45
C ILE A 35 -32.84 2.26 25.97
N ALA A 36 -33.86 2.36 25.11
CA ALA A 36 -33.71 2.20 23.67
C ALA A 36 -32.81 3.28 23.06
N ALA A 37 -32.98 4.54 23.46
CA ALA A 37 -32.14 5.65 23.02
C ALA A 37 -30.68 5.46 23.49
N GLY A 38 -30.46 5.00 24.72
CA GLY A 38 -29.13 4.69 25.25
C GLY A 38 -28.43 3.62 24.42
N LEU A 39 -29.11 2.51 24.11
CA LEU A 39 -28.57 1.43 23.28
C LEU A 39 -28.28 1.89 21.84
N PHE A 40 -29.10 2.77 21.29
CA PHE A 40 -28.89 3.30 19.94
C PHE A 40 -27.64 4.18 19.88
N VAL A 41 -27.42 5.03 20.87
CA VAL A 41 -26.22 5.89 20.94
C VAL A 41 -24.96 5.06 21.11
N THR A 42 -24.97 4.03 21.97
CA THR A 42 -23.78 3.16 22.14
C THR A 42 -23.46 2.39 20.86
N LEU A 43 -24.45 1.81 20.19
CA LEU A 43 -24.25 1.14 18.91
C LEU A 43 -23.72 2.11 17.84
N PHE A 44 -24.30 3.31 17.74
CA PHE A 44 -23.87 4.31 16.77
C PHE A 44 -22.42 4.76 16.98
N LEU A 45 -21.98 4.92 18.23
CA LEU A 45 -20.59 5.27 18.55
C LEU A 45 -19.63 4.12 18.24
N VAL A 46 -20.02 2.87 18.52
CA VAL A 46 -19.21 1.69 18.19
C VAL A 46 -19.06 1.55 16.67
N GLU A 47 -20.14 1.71 15.93
CA GLU A 47 -20.14 1.61 14.47
C GLU A 47 -19.31 2.73 13.84
N ARG A 48 -19.43 3.96 14.34
CA ARG A 48 -18.58 5.08 13.89
C ARG A 48 -17.11 4.88 14.23
N GLY A 49 -16.80 4.35 15.42
CA GLY A 49 -15.43 4.05 15.83
C GLY A 49 -14.80 2.96 14.97
N ALA A 50 -15.53 1.87 14.72
CA ALA A 50 -15.09 0.79 13.85
C ALA A 50 -14.88 1.25 12.41
N VAL A 51 -15.78 2.08 11.86
CA VAL A 51 -15.62 2.65 10.51
C VAL A 51 -14.39 3.57 10.42
N ALA A 52 -14.15 4.40 11.44
CA ALA A 52 -12.97 5.26 11.48
C ALA A 52 -11.67 4.44 11.53
N ASP A 53 -11.62 3.41 12.38
CA ASP A 53 -10.45 2.53 12.51
C ASP A 53 -10.19 1.73 11.23
N VAL A 54 -11.24 1.19 10.59
CA VAL A 54 -11.12 0.52 9.29
C VAL A 54 -10.64 1.49 8.22
N ASN A 55 -11.13 2.73 8.18
CA ASN A 55 -10.72 3.72 7.20
C ASN A 55 -9.25 4.15 7.38
N ASP A 56 -8.79 4.28 8.62
CA ASP A 56 -7.39 4.56 8.93
C ASP A 56 -6.49 3.37 8.56
N GLN A 57 -6.92 2.14 8.84
CA GLN A 57 -6.20 0.93 8.43
C GLN A 57 -6.09 0.84 6.91
N VAL A 58 -7.18 1.09 6.17
CA VAL A 58 -7.16 1.11 4.69
C VAL A 58 -6.18 2.17 4.18
N SER A 59 -6.22 3.38 4.74
CA SER A 59 -5.30 4.47 4.33
C SER A 59 -3.83 4.13 4.58
N VAL A 60 -3.54 3.45 5.70
CA VAL A 60 -2.19 2.98 6.02
C VAL A 60 -1.76 1.84 5.08
N THR A 61 -2.65 0.90 4.78
CA THR A 61 -2.37 -0.20 3.84
C THR A 61 -2.15 0.32 2.41
N GLU A 62 -2.94 1.29 1.95
CA GLU A 62 -2.75 1.93 0.63
C GLU A 62 -1.38 2.60 0.51
N ARG A 63 -0.95 3.33 1.55
CA ARG A 63 0.39 3.94 1.58
C ARG A 63 1.50 2.88 1.58
N GLN A 64 1.35 1.79 2.34
CA GLN A 64 2.33 0.71 2.34
C GLN A 64 2.42 0.01 0.97
N ILE A 65 1.30 -0.17 0.27
CA ILE A 65 1.28 -0.73 -1.08
C ILE A 65 1.99 0.21 -2.07
N ALA A 66 1.75 1.53 -1.97
CA ALA A 66 2.43 2.51 -2.80
C ALA A 66 3.96 2.50 -2.58
N ASP A 67 4.41 2.56 -1.32
CA ASP A 67 5.83 2.52 -0.97
C ASP A 67 6.50 1.21 -1.44
N GLN A 68 5.81 0.07 -1.32
CA GLN A 68 6.32 -1.21 -1.81
C GLN A 68 6.42 -1.24 -3.34
N LYS A 69 5.46 -0.65 -4.04
CA LYS A 69 5.47 -0.56 -5.51
C LYS A 69 6.62 0.31 -6.00
N ASP A 70 6.87 1.43 -5.34
CA ASP A 70 7.99 2.32 -5.68
C ASP A 70 9.33 1.61 -5.44
N LYS A 71 9.50 0.95 -4.28
CA LYS A 71 10.70 0.12 -4.01
C LYS A 71 10.91 -1.00 -5.02
N LEU A 72 9.84 -1.64 -5.48
CA LEU A 72 9.92 -2.68 -6.50
C LEU A 72 10.33 -2.08 -7.86
N SER A 73 9.82 -0.91 -8.20
CA SER A 73 10.22 -0.17 -9.42
C SER A 73 11.70 0.20 -9.38
N ASP A 74 12.16 0.80 -8.28
CA ASP A 74 13.56 1.19 -8.10
C ASP A 74 14.50 -0.03 -8.15
N THR A 75 14.10 -1.13 -7.51
CA THR A 75 14.87 -2.38 -7.53
C THR A 75 14.95 -2.95 -8.94
N LYS A 76 13.86 -2.89 -9.71
CA LYS A 76 13.84 -3.34 -11.09
C LYS A 76 14.78 -2.50 -11.96
N SER A 77 14.73 -1.17 -11.85
CA SER A 77 15.65 -0.29 -12.56
C SER A 77 17.10 -0.58 -12.18
N ALA A 78 17.40 -0.79 -10.90
CA ALA A 78 18.75 -1.16 -10.47
C ALA A 78 19.20 -2.51 -11.06
N VAL A 79 18.31 -3.51 -11.15
CA VAL A 79 18.63 -4.80 -11.78
C VAL A 79 18.92 -4.62 -13.28
N ASP A 80 18.09 -3.85 -14.00
CA ASP A 80 18.28 -3.59 -15.43
C ASP A 80 19.62 -2.87 -15.68
N ASP A 81 19.97 -1.87 -14.86
CA ASP A 81 21.25 -1.15 -14.94
C ASP A 81 22.45 -2.07 -14.64
N LEU A 82 22.33 -2.95 -13.64
CA LEU A 82 23.37 -3.92 -13.30
C LEU A 82 23.55 -4.96 -14.41
N GLU A 83 22.46 -5.38 -15.07
CA GLU A 83 22.52 -6.29 -16.21
C GLU A 83 23.25 -5.63 -17.39
N GLN A 84 22.93 -4.38 -17.71
CA GLN A 84 23.64 -3.62 -18.75
C GLN A 84 25.12 -3.47 -18.42
N GLN A 85 25.47 -3.05 -17.21
CA GLN A 85 26.86 -2.96 -16.77
C GLN A 85 27.58 -4.32 -16.85
N GLY A 86 26.90 -5.42 -16.52
CA GLY A 86 27.42 -6.77 -16.66
C GLY A 86 27.69 -7.16 -18.11
N GLN A 87 26.80 -6.80 -19.04
CA GLN A 87 26.99 -7.02 -20.47
C GLN A 87 28.16 -6.18 -21.02
N ASP A 88 28.27 -4.92 -20.61
CA ASP A 88 29.35 -4.02 -21.01
C ASP A 88 30.70 -4.51 -20.49
N LEU A 89 30.77 -4.94 -19.22
CA LEU A 89 31.98 -5.52 -18.64
C LEU A 89 32.38 -6.81 -19.36
N LYS A 90 31.42 -7.66 -19.69
CA LYS A 90 31.67 -8.90 -20.42
C LYS A 90 32.20 -8.60 -21.83
N SER A 91 31.56 -7.69 -22.54
CA SER A 91 32.00 -7.25 -23.88
C SER A 91 33.41 -6.68 -23.82
N THR A 92 33.69 -5.83 -22.84
CA THR A 92 35.02 -5.25 -22.58
C THR A 92 36.05 -6.35 -22.29
N ASN A 93 35.72 -7.33 -21.46
CA ASN A 93 36.62 -8.43 -21.12
C ASN A 93 36.93 -9.32 -22.34
N ASP A 94 35.90 -9.70 -23.11
CA ASP A 94 36.04 -10.48 -24.33
C ASP A 94 36.92 -9.74 -25.34
N TYR A 95 36.72 -8.42 -25.49
CA TYR A 95 37.55 -7.56 -26.32
C TYR A 95 39.01 -7.51 -25.85
N LEU A 96 39.27 -7.22 -24.56
CA LEU A 96 40.62 -7.21 -24.01
C LEU A 96 41.33 -8.55 -24.21
N LYS A 97 40.60 -9.66 -24.09
CA LYS A 97 41.13 -11.00 -24.30
C LYS A 97 41.54 -11.22 -25.75
N THR A 98 40.71 -10.85 -26.71
CA THR A 98 41.05 -10.91 -28.13
C THR A 98 42.30 -10.05 -28.43
N CYS A 99 42.35 -8.83 -27.92
CA CYS A 99 43.49 -7.94 -28.09
C CYS A 99 44.78 -8.52 -27.47
N ALA A 100 44.69 -9.10 -26.28
CA ALA A 100 45.81 -9.75 -25.61
C ALA A 100 46.31 -11.00 -26.37
N ASP A 101 45.39 -11.81 -26.91
CA ASP A 101 45.73 -13.00 -27.70
C ASP A 101 46.45 -12.61 -29.01
N SER A 102 46.00 -11.56 -29.69
CA SER A 102 46.66 -11.05 -30.89
C SER A 102 48.01 -10.39 -30.59
N SER A 103 48.12 -9.64 -29.49
CA SER A 103 49.40 -9.12 -28.99
C SER A 103 50.41 -10.24 -28.71
N LYS A 104 49.95 -11.34 -28.10
CA LYS A 104 50.78 -12.52 -27.82
C LYS A 104 51.25 -13.21 -29.10
N LYS A 105 50.44 -13.23 -30.16
CA LYS A 105 50.86 -13.75 -31.48
C LYS A 105 51.95 -12.86 -32.10
N ALA A 106 51.79 -11.54 -32.06
CA ALA A 106 52.79 -10.61 -32.58
C ALA A 106 54.14 -10.75 -31.86
N ILE A 107 54.12 -10.87 -30.52
CA ILE A 107 55.35 -11.09 -29.74
C ILE A 107 56.03 -12.41 -30.12
N LYS A 108 55.27 -13.49 -30.35
CA LYS A 108 55.85 -14.76 -30.80
C LYS A 108 56.45 -14.65 -32.20
N ALA A 109 55.74 -14.01 -33.13
CA ALA A 109 56.25 -13.77 -34.49
C ALA A 109 57.55 -12.95 -34.46
N ALA A 110 57.67 -11.97 -33.56
CA ALA A 110 58.89 -11.19 -33.39
C ALA A 110 60.08 -12.02 -32.89
N GLN A 111 59.82 -13.06 -32.08
CA GLN A 111 60.87 -13.89 -31.49
C GLN A 111 61.33 -15.03 -32.40
N THR A 112 60.41 -15.63 -33.16
CA THR A 112 60.66 -16.88 -33.87
C THR A 112 60.30 -16.85 -35.34
N GLY A 113 59.63 -15.80 -35.81
CA GLY A 113 59.09 -15.70 -37.16
C GLY A 113 59.93 -14.87 -38.12
N THR A 114 59.48 -14.84 -39.36
CA THR A 114 60.03 -13.95 -40.40
C THR A 114 59.50 -12.52 -40.23
N GLU A 115 60.19 -11.52 -40.81
CA GLU A 115 59.71 -10.12 -40.80
C GLU A 115 58.29 -9.98 -41.36
N GLN A 116 57.93 -10.84 -42.33
CA GLN A 116 56.60 -10.83 -42.93
C GLN A 116 55.52 -11.37 -41.99
N GLU A 117 55.79 -12.46 -41.26
CA GLU A 117 54.89 -12.97 -40.23
C GLU A 117 54.71 -11.98 -39.06
N LEU A 118 55.77 -11.24 -38.74
CA LEU A 118 55.69 -10.17 -37.74
C LEU A 118 54.78 -9.03 -38.22
N SER A 119 54.95 -8.57 -39.47
CA SER A 119 54.13 -7.52 -40.05
C SER A 119 52.65 -7.90 -40.05
N ASP A 120 52.32 -9.11 -40.54
CA ASP A 120 50.94 -9.60 -40.58
C ASP A 120 50.33 -9.71 -39.18
N ALA A 121 51.11 -10.17 -38.19
CA ALA A 121 50.63 -10.29 -36.81
C ALA A 121 50.42 -8.93 -36.13
N ILE A 122 51.22 -7.91 -36.46
CA ILE A 122 51.05 -6.54 -35.97
C ILE A 122 49.78 -5.91 -36.59
N ASP A 123 49.57 -6.07 -37.90
CA ASP A 123 48.36 -5.57 -38.56
C ASP A 123 47.09 -6.22 -37.97
N GLN A 124 47.15 -7.52 -37.69
CA GLN A 124 46.04 -8.23 -37.06
C GLN A 124 45.79 -7.78 -35.62
N MET A 125 46.84 -7.53 -34.84
CA MET A 125 46.72 -6.93 -33.50
C MET A 125 46.07 -5.54 -33.56
N LEU A 126 46.48 -4.69 -34.48
CA LEU A 126 45.89 -3.36 -34.68
C LEU A 126 44.41 -3.45 -35.07
N LEU A 127 44.04 -4.38 -35.96
CA LEU A 127 42.64 -4.58 -36.34
C LEU A 127 41.78 -5.09 -35.17
N ASP A 128 42.30 -6.01 -34.37
CA ASP A 128 41.56 -6.61 -33.26
C ASP A 128 41.42 -5.66 -32.07
N CYS A 129 42.39 -4.78 -31.83
CA CYS A 129 42.37 -3.82 -30.72
C CYS A 129 41.71 -2.47 -31.10
N VAL A 130 41.97 -1.89 -32.29
CA VAL A 130 41.49 -0.51 -32.58
C VAL A 130 39.97 -0.43 -32.87
N ARG A 131 39.33 -1.56 -33.22
CA ARG A 131 37.95 -1.56 -33.75
C ARG A 131 36.88 -1.03 -32.79
N GLN A 132 37.12 -0.90 -31.48
CA GLN A 132 36.10 -0.48 -30.52
C GLN A 132 36.03 1.04 -30.25
N GLU A 133 37.05 1.82 -30.60
CA GLU A 133 37.02 3.29 -30.35
C GLU A 133 36.02 4.04 -31.24
N GLY A 134 35.44 3.38 -32.25
CA GLY A 134 34.49 3.98 -33.19
C GLY A 134 33.01 3.80 -32.86
N THR A 135 32.64 3.17 -31.74
CA THR A 135 31.24 2.83 -31.39
C THR A 135 30.82 3.27 -29.99
N SER A 136 31.26 4.45 -29.54
CA SER A 136 30.64 5.19 -28.42
C SER A 136 29.89 6.40 -28.93
#